data_AF-A0A944PXZ6-F1
#
_entry.id   AF-A0A944PXZ6-F1
#
_cell.length_a   1.000
_cell.length_b   1.000
_cell.length_c   1.000
_cell.angle_alpha   90.00
_cell.angle_beta   90.00
_cell.angle_gamma   90.00
#
_symmetry.space_group_name_H-M   'P 1'
#
loop_
_entity.id
_entity.type
_entity.pdbx_description
1 polymer ?
#
loop_
_entity_poly.entity_id
_entity_poly.type
_entity_poly.pdbx_seq_one_letter_code
_entity_poly.pdbx_strand_id
1 'polypeptide(L)'
;DHPKQSPEGRLLARWAISRERDPKLRSRKINQARQLGLPIQCEVCAFHFGRTYGALGEGYIEVHHVLPLHISGPRETKLEDLAFLCANCHRMCHQGHRGTSWRTPAAVREEIEKASDRTRTPTK
;
A
#
# COMPACT_ATOMS: atom_id res chain seq x y z
N ASP A 1 7.27 -1.41 39.65
CA ASP A 1 6.84 -0.66 38.46
C ASP A 1 5.37 -0.31 38.53
N HIS A 2 5.03 0.98 38.48
CA HIS A 2 3.65 1.39 38.25
C HIS A 2 3.37 1.34 36.74
N PRO A 3 2.23 0.77 36.30
CA PRO A 3 1.88 0.77 34.88
C PRO A 3 1.73 2.22 34.41
N LYS A 4 2.53 2.62 33.42
CA LYS A 4 2.41 3.92 32.78
C LYS A 4 1.06 3.99 32.07
N GLN A 5 0.18 4.86 32.57
CA GLN A 5 -1.15 5.11 32.00
C GLN A 5 -1.24 6.58 31.59
N SER A 6 -1.96 6.88 30.51
CA SER A 6 -2.19 8.23 30.00
C SER A 6 -3.65 8.39 29.58
N PRO A 7 -4.31 9.53 29.84
CA PRO A 7 -5.65 9.78 29.33
C PRO A 7 -5.63 9.97 27.80
N GLU A 8 -6.47 9.21 27.09
CA GLU A 8 -6.65 9.26 25.64
C GLU A 8 -8.13 9.51 25.28
N GLY A 9 -8.45 9.68 23.99
CA GLY A 9 -9.85 9.74 23.51
C GLY A 9 -10.51 11.13 23.47
N ARG A 10 -9.78 12.22 23.77
CA ARG A 10 -10.30 13.58 23.61
C ARG A 10 -10.62 13.89 22.14
N LEU A 11 -11.79 14.46 21.88
CA LEU A 11 -12.18 14.93 20.54
C LEU A 11 -11.27 16.08 20.09
N LEU A 12 -10.70 15.93 18.89
CA LEU A 12 -9.88 16.95 18.22
C LEU A 12 -10.48 17.22 16.84
N ALA A 13 -10.74 18.49 16.53
CA ALA A 13 -11.10 18.90 15.18
C ALA A 13 -9.83 19.10 14.34
N ARG A 14 -9.83 18.66 13.08
CA ARG A 14 -8.75 18.89 12.11
C ARG A 14 -9.33 19.31 10.77
N TRP A 15 -8.83 20.42 10.23
CA TRP A 15 -9.11 20.85 8.86
C TRP A 15 -8.03 20.27 7.94
N ALA A 16 -8.44 19.67 6.82
CA ALA A 16 -7.53 19.06 5.87
C ALA A 16 -7.94 19.40 4.43
N ILE A 17 -6.94 19.75 3.61
CA ILE A 17 -7.11 19.89 2.17
C ILE A 17 -6.80 18.53 1.54
N SER A 18 -7.69 18.03 0.71
CA SER A 18 -7.53 16.77 -0.01
C SER A 18 -7.49 16.97 -1.52
N ARG A 19 -6.82 16.05 -2.22
CA ARG A 19 -6.87 15.97 -3.68
C ARG A 19 -8.07 15.13 -4.10
N GLU A 20 -8.76 15.56 -5.16
CA GLU A 20 -9.81 14.78 -5.81
C GLU A 20 -9.27 13.43 -6.32
N ARG A 21 -10.13 12.41 -6.32
CA ARG A 21 -9.85 11.08 -6.88
C ARG A 21 -11.13 10.54 -7.53
N ASP A 22 -11.02 9.92 -8.72
CA ASP A 22 -12.14 9.18 -9.30
C ASP A 22 -12.32 7.84 -8.56
N PRO A 23 -13.41 7.66 -7.78
CA PRO A 23 -13.65 6.42 -7.02
C PRO A 23 -13.84 5.20 -7.94
N LYS A 24 -14.17 5.39 -9.21
CA LYS A 24 -14.38 4.30 -10.18
C LYS A 24 -13.07 3.63 -10.60
N LEU A 25 -11.92 4.32 -10.48
CA LEU A 25 -10.62 3.74 -10.86
C LEU A 25 -10.31 2.45 -10.08
N ARG A 26 -10.66 2.41 -8.79
CA ARG A 26 -10.48 1.22 -7.96
C ARG A 26 -11.26 0.03 -8.51
N SER A 27 -12.56 0.19 -8.73
CA SER A 27 -13.41 -0.91 -9.21
C SER A 27 -13.04 -1.33 -10.63
N ARG A 28 -12.70 -0.38 -11.51
CA ARG A 28 -12.22 -0.67 -12.88
C ARG A 28 -10.93 -1.51 -12.88
N LYS A 29 -9.93 -1.16 -12.07
CA LYS A 29 -8.68 -1.94 -11.95
C LYS A 29 -8.94 -3.37 -11.46
N ILE A 30 -9.77 -3.52 -10.42
CA ILE A 30 -10.13 -4.85 -9.88
C ILE A 30 -10.89 -5.69 -10.92
N ASN A 31 -11.85 -5.10 -11.62
CA ASN A 31 -12.62 -5.81 -12.63
C ASN A 31 -11.76 -6.20 -13.85
N GLN A 32 -10.84 -5.33 -14.27
CA GLN A 32 -9.88 -5.66 -15.33
C GLN A 32 -9.03 -6.87 -14.93
N ALA A 33 -8.49 -6.91 -13.71
CA ALA A 33 -7.72 -8.05 -13.23
C ALA A 33 -8.54 -9.35 -13.23
N ARG A 34 -9.81 -9.30 -12.78
CA ARG A 34 -10.73 -10.45 -12.83
C ARG A 34 -11.00 -10.93 -14.25
N GLN A 35 -11.26 -10.02 -15.18
CA GLN A 35 -11.52 -10.35 -16.59
C GLN A 35 -10.31 -11.01 -17.25
N LEU A 36 -9.09 -10.58 -16.87
CA LEU A 36 -7.84 -11.14 -17.36
C LEU A 36 -7.40 -12.41 -16.61
N GLY A 37 -8.13 -12.85 -15.58
CA GLY A 37 -7.73 -13.98 -14.73
C GLY A 37 -6.48 -13.72 -13.90
N LEU A 38 -6.11 -12.46 -13.68
CA LEU A 38 -4.95 -12.07 -12.88
C LEU A 38 -5.26 -12.09 -11.38
N PRO A 39 -4.31 -12.49 -10.53
CA PRO A 39 -4.54 -12.57 -9.09
C PRO A 39 -4.70 -11.18 -8.47
N ILE A 40 -5.69 -11.03 -7.58
CA ILE A 40 -5.88 -9.84 -6.74
C ILE A 40 -5.02 -10.00 -5.48
N GLN A 41 -3.72 -9.79 -5.64
CA GLN A 41 -2.73 -9.89 -4.56
C GLN A 41 -1.78 -8.70 -4.61
N CYS A 42 -1.03 -8.51 -3.52
CA CYS A 42 -0.05 -7.44 -3.45
C CYS A 42 1.05 -7.62 -4.51
N GLU A 43 1.24 -6.61 -5.34
CA GLU A 43 2.30 -6.54 -6.36
C GLU A 43 3.70 -6.28 -5.76
N VAL A 44 3.86 -6.29 -4.44
CA VAL A 44 5.16 -6.14 -3.77
C VAL A 44 5.55 -7.45 -3.10
N CYS A 45 4.72 -7.97 -2.20
CA CYS A 45 5.03 -9.14 -1.38
C CYS A 45 4.16 -10.38 -1.67
N ALA A 46 3.35 -10.35 -2.73
CA ALA A 46 2.40 -11.41 -3.10
C ALA A 46 1.34 -11.76 -2.03
N PHE A 47 1.19 -10.94 -0.98
CA PHE A 47 0.16 -11.13 0.04
C PHE A 47 -1.25 -11.10 -0.57
N HIS A 48 -2.05 -12.11 -0.25
CA HIS A 48 -3.40 -12.28 -0.79
C HIS A 48 -4.42 -12.39 0.34
N PHE A 49 -5.26 -11.37 0.51
CA PHE A 49 -6.21 -11.30 1.62
C PHE A 49 -7.19 -12.47 1.65
N GLY A 50 -7.79 -12.86 0.52
CA GLY A 50 -8.70 -14.02 0.47
C GLY A 50 -8.04 -15.34 0.90
N ARG A 51 -6.77 -15.58 0.53
CA ARG A 51 -6.02 -16.76 0.97
C ARG A 51 -5.67 -16.73 2.46
N THR A 52 -5.38 -15.55 3.01
CA THR A 52 -4.97 -15.40 4.42
C THR A 52 -6.15 -15.30 5.39
N TYR A 53 -7.23 -14.64 4.99
CA TYR A 53 -8.38 -14.30 5.87
C TYR A 53 -9.70 -14.96 5.43
N GLY A 54 -9.69 -15.78 4.38
CA GLY A 54 -10.90 -16.40 3.85
C GLY A 54 -11.92 -15.36 3.38
N ALA A 55 -13.20 -15.60 3.68
CA ALA A 55 -14.31 -14.74 3.26
C ALA A 55 -14.16 -13.27 3.70
N LEU A 56 -13.52 -13.02 4.85
CA LEU A 56 -13.28 -11.65 5.34
C LEU A 56 -12.35 -10.85 4.42
N GLY A 57 -11.39 -11.52 3.79
CA GLY A 57 -10.39 -10.92 2.90
C GLY A 57 -10.72 -11.00 1.42
N GLU A 58 -11.87 -11.59 1.06
CA GLU A 58 -12.19 -11.88 -0.33
C GLU A 58 -12.35 -10.60 -1.15
N GLY A 59 -11.63 -10.51 -2.28
CA GLY A 59 -11.57 -9.30 -3.10
C GLY A 59 -11.00 -8.04 -2.43
N TYR A 60 -10.50 -8.13 -1.18
CA TYR A 60 -9.92 -6.99 -0.48
C TYR A 60 -8.48 -6.75 -0.93
N ILE A 61 -8.23 -5.52 -1.37
CA ILE A 61 -6.91 -5.01 -1.72
C ILE A 61 -6.97 -3.48 -1.78
N GLU A 62 -5.84 -2.81 -1.55
CA GLU A 62 -5.71 -1.37 -1.74
C GLU A 62 -5.18 -1.08 -3.16
N VAL A 63 -5.75 -0.06 -3.81
CA VAL A 63 -5.32 0.40 -5.13
C VAL A 63 -4.54 1.70 -4.96
N HIS A 64 -3.27 1.66 -5.32
CA HIS A 64 -2.29 2.71 -5.07
C HIS A 64 -1.80 3.32 -6.38
N HIS A 65 -1.61 4.64 -6.43
CA HIS A 65 -0.99 5.30 -7.58
C HIS A 65 0.53 5.08 -7.50
N VAL A 66 1.11 4.45 -8.53
CA VAL A 66 2.55 4.16 -8.58
C VAL A 66 3.39 5.43 -8.42
N LEU A 67 2.95 6.51 -9.07
CA LEU A 67 3.41 7.88 -8.81
C LEU A 67 2.33 8.62 -8.01
N PRO A 68 2.55 8.95 -6.73
CA PRO A 68 1.55 9.60 -5.90
C PRO A 68 1.11 10.97 -6.43
N LEU A 69 -0.19 11.27 -6.33
CA LEU A 69 -0.76 12.54 -6.79
C LEU A 69 -0.23 13.79 -6.06
N HIS A 70 0.33 13.63 -4.85
CA HIS A 70 0.99 14.75 -4.17
C HIS A 70 2.33 15.13 -4.79
N ILE A 71 2.90 14.24 -5.61
CA ILE A 71 4.14 14.44 -6.36
C ILE A 71 3.82 14.85 -7.79
N SER A 72 2.91 14.15 -8.47
CA SER A 72 2.59 14.45 -9.87
C SER A 72 1.73 15.70 -10.07
N GLY A 73 0.95 16.10 -9.06
CA GLY A 73 -0.13 17.06 -9.25
C GLY A 73 -1.31 16.49 -10.06
N PRO A 74 -2.21 17.36 -10.54
CA PRO A 74 -3.36 16.97 -11.38
C PRO A 74 -2.90 16.31 -12.68
N ARG A 75 -3.48 15.14 -13.00
CA ARG A 75 -3.21 14.40 -14.24
C ARG A 75 -4.30 13.39 -14.54
N GLU A 76 -4.35 12.93 -15.78
CA GLU A 76 -5.08 11.72 -16.11
C GLU A 76 -4.37 10.48 -15.55
N THR A 77 -5.16 9.55 -15.03
CA THR A 77 -4.67 8.30 -14.43
C THR A 77 -5.23 7.13 -15.23
N LYS A 78 -4.34 6.33 -15.81
CA LYS A 78 -4.67 5.07 -16.47
C LYS A 78 -4.67 3.93 -15.46
N LEU A 79 -5.27 2.78 -15.81
CA LEU A 79 -5.26 1.61 -14.93
C LEU A 79 -3.84 1.04 -14.72
N GLU A 80 -2.94 1.23 -15.67
CA GLU A 80 -1.51 0.87 -15.56
C GLU A 80 -0.72 1.77 -14.59
N ASP A 81 -1.21 2.99 -14.30
CA ASP A 81 -0.61 3.87 -13.27
C ASP A 81 -0.95 3.42 -11.83
N LEU A 82 -1.75 2.35 -11.69
CA LEU A 82 -2.26 1.84 -10.43
C LEU A 82 -1.68 0.46 -10.12
N ALA A 83 -1.32 0.24 -8.86
CA ALA A 83 -0.83 -1.04 -8.33
C ALA A 83 -1.74 -1.57 -7.21
N PHE A 84 -1.86 -2.89 -7.13
CA PHE A 84 -2.45 -3.58 -5.98
C PHE A 84 -1.44 -3.72 -4.84
N LEU A 85 -1.77 -3.19 -3.67
CA LEU A 85 -0.94 -3.28 -2.48
C LEU A 85 -1.72 -3.84 -1.28
N CYS A 86 -1.02 -4.58 -0.41
CA CYS A 86 -1.54 -4.84 0.93
C CYS A 86 -1.33 -3.62 1.84
N ALA A 87 -2.08 -3.55 2.93
CA ALA A 87 -2.02 -2.45 3.89
C ALA A 87 -0.60 -2.14 4.37
N ASN A 88 0.22 -3.17 4.60
CA ASN A 88 1.60 -3.01 5.06
C ASN A 88 2.49 -2.39 3.97
N CYS A 89 2.46 -2.94 2.74
CA CYS A 89 3.26 -2.40 1.63
C CYS A 89 2.79 -1.00 1.21
N HIS A 90 1.49 -0.75 1.20
CA HIS A 90 0.96 0.59 0.94
C HIS A 90 1.44 1.60 1.98
N ARG A 91 1.45 1.22 3.26
CA ARG A 91 2.03 2.06 4.30
C ARG A 91 3.52 2.30 4.07
N MET A 92 4.29 1.30 3.63
CA MET A 92 5.71 1.46 3.31
C MET A 92 5.97 2.39 2.11
N CYS A 93 5.06 2.42 1.12
CA CYS A 93 5.13 3.42 0.03
C CYS A 93 4.97 4.86 0.52
N HIS A 94 4.30 5.09 1.66
CA HIS A 94 4.05 6.43 2.23
C HIS A 94 4.86 6.70 3.51
N GLN A 95 5.71 5.78 3.93
CA GLN A 95 6.51 5.94 5.13
C GLN A 95 7.70 6.86 4.82
N GLY A 96 7.77 7.99 5.52
CA GLY A 96 8.92 8.88 5.47
C GLY A 96 10.17 8.21 6.03
N HIS A 97 11.26 8.17 5.26
CA HIS A 97 12.57 7.70 5.72
C HIS A 97 13.70 8.35 4.92
N ARG A 98 14.75 8.84 5.60
CA ARG A 98 15.94 9.49 5.03
C ARG A 98 15.65 10.64 4.06
N GLY A 99 14.70 11.50 4.44
CA GLY A 99 14.36 12.69 3.64
C GLY A 99 13.40 12.43 2.47
N THR A 100 13.07 11.17 2.15
CA THR A 100 12.00 10.86 1.18
C THR A 100 10.68 10.63 1.91
N SER A 101 9.60 11.26 1.44
CA SER A 101 8.24 11.11 1.98
C SER A 101 7.46 9.94 1.36
N TRP A 102 7.96 9.33 0.28
CA TRP A 102 7.27 8.26 -0.44
C TRP A 102 8.23 7.37 -1.25
N ARG A 103 7.78 6.19 -1.67
CA ARG A 103 8.51 5.24 -2.54
C ARG A 103 7.54 4.58 -3.51
N THR A 104 8.04 4.16 -4.68
CA THR A 104 7.27 3.32 -5.61
C THR A 104 7.13 1.90 -5.05
N PRO A 105 6.10 1.13 -5.48
CA PRO A 105 6.00 -0.30 -5.18
C PRO A 105 7.28 -1.08 -5.51
N ALA A 106 7.93 -0.78 -6.64
CA ALA A 106 9.19 -1.41 -7.04
C ALA A 106 10.32 -1.12 -6.04
N ALA A 107 10.46 0.13 -5.58
CA ALA A 107 11.46 0.48 -4.58
C ALA A 107 11.20 -0.20 -3.23
N VAL A 108 9.93 -0.36 -2.81
CA VAL A 108 9.61 -1.13 -1.59
C VAL A 108 9.98 -2.60 -1.74
N ARG A 109 9.73 -3.20 -2.92
CA ARG A 109 10.13 -4.58 -3.22
C ARG A 109 11.65 -4.75 -3.10
N GLU A 110 12.41 -3.84 -3.69
CA GLU A 110 13.88 -3.85 -3.61
C GLU A 110 14.38 -3.79 -2.16
N GLU A 111 13.74 -2.97 -1.30
CA GLU A 111 14.11 -2.91 0.12
C GLU A 111 13.81 -4.22 0.88
N ILE A 112 12.70 -4.91 0.54
CA ILE A 112 12.37 -6.23 1.10
C ILE A 112 13.40 -7.28 0.67
N GLU A 113 13.78 -7.28 -0.61
CA GLU A 113 14.78 -8.19 -1.16
C GLU A 113 16.14 -7.97 -0.46
N LYS A 114 16.61 -6.72 -0.39
CA LYS A 114 17.83 -6.37 0.36
C LYS A 114 17.77 -6.79 1.83
N ALA A 115 16.62 -6.62 2.49
CA ALA A 115 16.45 -7.05 3.88
C ALA A 115 16.54 -8.57 4.03
N SER A 116 15.97 -9.31 3.09
CA SER A 116 16.00 -10.78 3.07
C SER A 116 17.43 -11.31 2.86
N ASP A 117 18.20 -10.69 1.96
CA ASP A 117 19.60 -11.05 1.73
C ASP A 117 20.49 -10.81 2.95
N ARG A 118 20.23 -9.72 3.71
CA ARG A 118 20.94 -9.42 4.97
C ARG A 118 20.69 -10.45 6.08
N THR A 119 19.56 -11.15 6.03
CA THR A 119 19.23 -12.22 7.01
C THR A 119 19.75 -13.60 6.62
N ARG A 120 20.20 -13.77 5.36
CA ARG A 120 20.91 -14.97 4.90
C ARG A 120 22.40 -14.84 5.27
N THR A 121 22.73 -15.07 6.54
CA THR A 121 24.13 -15.32 6.92
C THR A 121 24.61 -16.59 6.21
N PRO A 122 25.82 -16.63 5.63
CA PRO A 122 26.33 -17.85 5.02
C PRO A 122 26.50 -18.91 6.12
N THR A 123 25.79 -20.04 5.96
CA THR A 123 26.08 -21.27 6.68
C THR A 123 27.55 -21.60 6.44
N LYS A 124 28.38 -21.55 7.50
CA LYS A 124 29.71 -22.15 7.51
C LYS A 124 29.60 -23.66 7.35
#